data_AF-A0A183TZA1-F1
#
_entry.id   AF-A0A183TZA1-F1
#
_cell.length_a   1.000
_cell.length_b   1.000
_cell.length_c   1.000
_cell.angle_alpha   90.00
_cell.angle_beta   90.00
_cell.angle_gamma   90.00
#
_symmetry.space_group_name_H-M   'P 1'
#
loop_
_entity.id
_entity.type
_entity.pdbx_description
1 polymer ?
#
loop_
_entity_poly.entity_id
_entity_poly.type
_entity_poly.pdbx_seq_one_letter_code
_entity_poly.pdbx_strand_id
1 'polypeptide(L)'
;METSKYPRNDLKITLKVFLTSSDFSQVKDCLDATKHELCVDSIEQLIVSFGDFEAEVEGNEVIETRKWVDNVLSVWEKLEPLVDKGEISTVGVADFDLVQLRTLYDGAKLKPRIDHFNIAGCCTVPKDLQEYARANDIQLLTHNDPNPFITADSLKDICNNEKYPLCDNKFKPTWSSRYTVWVRGRSIIAGKGYMVQFERK
;
A
#
# COMPACT_ATOMS: atom_id res chain seq x y z
N MET A 1 -5.51 17.18 -10.25
CA MET A 1 -6.97 17.04 -9.98
C MET A 1 -7.50 18.23 -9.14
N GLU A 2 -8.72 18.77 -9.33
CA GLU A 2 -9.22 19.93 -8.54
C GLU A 2 -9.73 19.53 -7.13
N THR A 3 -8.81 19.12 -6.26
CA THR A 3 -9.06 18.89 -4.81
C THR A 3 -9.52 20.16 -4.09
N SER A 4 -9.21 21.35 -4.64
CA SER A 4 -9.57 22.68 -4.13
C SER A 4 -11.08 22.96 -4.04
N LYS A 5 -11.93 22.15 -4.71
CA LYS A 5 -13.39 22.32 -4.68
C LYS A 5 -14.02 21.94 -3.34
N TYR A 6 -13.32 21.18 -2.50
CA TYR A 6 -13.83 20.70 -1.22
C TYR A 6 -12.93 21.16 -0.08
N PRO A 7 -13.47 21.43 1.12
CA PRO A 7 -12.66 21.77 2.28
C PRO A 7 -11.66 20.65 2.60
N ARG A 8 -10.39 20.98 2.88
CA ARG A 8 -9.34 19.98 3.16
C ARG A 8 -9.73 18.99 4.26
N ASN A 9 -10.37 19.45 5.33
CA ASN A 9 -10.80 18.60 6.46
C ASN A 9 -11.96 17.65 6.10
N ASP A 10 -12.66 17.92 5.01
CA ASP A 10 -13.71 17.05 4.49
C ASP A 10 -13.15 15.94 3.59
N LEU A 11 -11.89 16.06 3.15
CA LEU A 11 -11.22 15.07 2.35
C LEU A 11 -10.69 13.92 3.21
N LYS A 12 -10.86 12.70 2.69
CA LYS A 12 -10.15 11.49 3.11
C LYS A 12 -9.41 10.93 1.91
N ILE A 13 -8.11 11.16 1.88
CA ILE A 13 -7.18 10.67 0.87
C ILE A 13 -6.59 9.37 1.38
N THR A 14 -6.79 8.29 0.61
CA THR A 14 -6.19 6.98 0.87
C THR A 14 -5.24 6.64 -0.25
N LEU A 15 -3.97 6.45 0.07
CA LEU A 15 -2.91 5.99 -0.81
C LEU A 15 -2.59 4.53 -0.47
N LYS A 16 -2.64 3.63 -1.46
CA LYS A 16 -2.12 2.27 -1.36
C LYS A 16 -0.88 2.15 -2.24
N VAL A 17 0.25 1.77 -1.66
CA VAL A 17 1.53 1.57 -2.33
C VAL A 17 1.79 0.07 -2.47
N PHE A 18 2.21 -0.35 -3.66
CA PHE A 18 2.62 -1.72 -3.97
C PHE A 18 4.13 -1.74 -4.16
N LEU A 19 4.83 -2.30 -3.16
CA LEU A 19 6.27 -2.36 -3.15
C LEU A 19 6.78 -3.49 -4.04
N THR A 20 7.93 -3.27 -4.67
CA THR A 20 8.67 -4.32 -5.40
C THR A 20 9.90 -4.81 -4.65
N SER A 21 10.29 -4.12 -3.58
CA SER A 21 11.36 -4.49 -2.66
C SER A 21 11.14 -3.84 -1.29
N SER A 22 11.92 -4.21 -0.28
CA SER A 22 11.91 -3.59 1.05
C SER A 22 12.57 -2.20 1.10
N ASP A 23 12.51 -1.45 0.00
CA ASP A 23 13.05 -0.09 -0.11
C ASP A 23 12.01 0.97 0.22
N PHE A 24 12.19 1.64 1.36
CA PHE A 24 11.35 2.74 1.81
C PHE A 24 11.31 3.94 0.85
N SER A 25 12.34 4.13 0.00
CA SER A 25 12.33 5.20 -0.99
C SER A 25 11.07 5.15 -1.87
N GLN A 26 10.59 3.95 -2.19
CA GLN A 26 9.37 3.71 -2.97
C GLN A 26 8.12 4.29 -2.28
N VAL A 27 8.00 4.12 -0.96
CA VAL A 27 6.90 4.69 -0.18
C VAL A 27 6.98 6.22 -0.21
N LYS A 28 8.17 6.77 0.01
CA LYS A 28 8.38 8.22 0.06
C LYS A 28 8.09 8.89 -1.28
N ASP A 29 8.58 8.30 -2.37
CA ASP A 29 8.34 8.75 -3.74
C ASP A 29 6.84 8.71 -4.08
N CYS A 30 6.15 7.61 -3.75
CA CYS A 30 4.71 7.50 -3.94
C CYS A 30 3.95 8.60 -3.20
N LEU A 31 4.31 8.84 -1.93
CA LEU A 31 3.66 9.84 -1.08
C LEU A 31 3.87 11.25 -1.64
N ASP A 32 5.09 11.59 -2.01
CA ASP A 32 5.41 12.91 -2.56
C ASP A 32 4.74 13.14 -3.91
N ALA A 33 4.75 12.13 -4.80
CA ALA A 33 4.03 12.20 -6.07
C ALA A 33 2.53 12.40 -5.88
N THR A 34 1.92 11.69 -4.90
CA THR A 34 0.50 11.82 -4.57
C THR A 34 0.18 13.21 -4.04
N LYS A 35 0.97 13.71 -3.10
CA LYS A 35 0.83 15.06 -2.53
C LYS A 35 0.94 16.13 -3.61
N HIS A 36 1.90 16.00 -4.51
CA HIS A 36 2.09 16.90 -5.64
C HIS A 36 0.90 16.87 -6.62
N GLU A 37 0.45 15.69 -7.05
CA GLU A 37 -0.69 15.54 -7.98
C GLU A 37 -2.00 16.09 -7.41
N LEU A 38 -2.19 15.93 -6.09
CA LEU A 38 -3.40 16.36 -5.39
C LEU A 38 -3.28 17.76 -4.79
N CYS A 39 -2.11 18.41 -4.89
CA CYS A 39 -1.79 19.69 -4.27
C CYS A 39 -2.14 19.73 -2.76
N VAL A 40 -1.69 18.73 -2.00
CA VAL A 40 -1.92 18.62 -0.54
C VAL A 40 -0.61 18.39 0.21
N ASP A 41 -0.53 18.83 1.46
CA ASP A 41 0.65 18.63 2.31
C ASP A 41 0.63 17.30 3.09
N SER A 42 -0.55 16.69 3.24
CA SER A 42 -0.76 15.47 4.02
C SER A 42 -1.88 14.61 3.46
N ILE A 43 -1.91 13.33 3.86
CA ILE A 43 -2.97 12.36 3.53
C ILE A 43 -3.52 11.66 4.77
N GLU A 44 -4.75 11.16 4.68
CA GLU A 44 -5.40 10.50 5.83
C GLU A 44 -4.96 9.05 6.02
N GLN A 45 -4.78 8.28 4.95
CA GLN A 45 -4.46 6.86 5.04
C GLN A 45 -3.37 6.46 4.06
N LEU A 46 -2.30 5.84 4.57
CA LEU A 46 -1.32 5.11 3.78
C LEU A 46 -1.46 3.61 4.04
N ILE A 47 -1.59 2.81 3.00
CA ILE A 47 -1.63 1.34 3.06
C ILE A 47 -0.44 0.81 2.26
N VAL A 48 0.38 -0.03 2.85
CA VAL A 48 1.56 -0.62 2.20
C VAL A 48 1.30 -2.09 1.90
N SER A 49 1.37 -2.45 0.62
CA SER A 49 1.32 -3.83 0.13
C SER A 49 2.76 -4.30 -0.05
N PHE A 50 3.16 -5.23 0.81
CA PHE A 50 4.44 -5.92 0.71
C PHE A 50 4.25 -7.11 -0.23
N GLY A 51 5.06 -7.20 -1.27
CA GLY A 51 5.07 -8.37 -2.15
C GLY A 51 5.88 -9.52 -1.53
N ASP A 52 5.84 -10.68 -2.19
CA ASP A 52 6.58 -11.88 -1.76
C ASP A 52 8.05 -11.89 -2.24
N PHE A 53 8.61 -10.72 -2.57
CA PHE A 53 9.88 -10.57 -3.29
C PHE A 53 11.15 -11.00 -2.52
N GLU A 54 11.03 -11.43 -1.27
CA GLU A 54 12.14 -11.86 -0.40
C GLU A 54 11.91 -13.25 0.24
N ALA A 55 10.88 -13.99 -0.20
CA ALA A 55 10.52 -15.30 0.36
C ALA A 55 11.33 -16.49 -0.21
N GLU A 56 12.35 -16.26 -1.03
CA GLU A 56 13.19 -17.32 -1.60
C GLU A 56 14.31 -17.75 -0.64
N VAL A 57 13.96 -18.45 0.44
CA VAL A 57 14.95 -19.18 1.24
C VAL A 57 14.35 -20.53 1.62
N GLU A 58 14.94 -21.64 1.15
CA GLU A 58 14.54 -22.99 1.58
C GLU A 58 14.64 -23.11 3.11
N GLY A 59 13.50 -23.20 3.82
CA GLY A 59 13.46 -23.19 5.27
C GLY A 59 12.17 -23.73 5.90
N ASN A 60 12.02 -23.44 7.20
CA ASN A 60 10.79 -23.69 7.96
C ASN A 60 9.90 -22.44 7.83
N GLU A 61 8.62 -22.64 7.48
CA GLU A 61 7.61 -21.56 7.31
C GLU A 61 7.67 -20.50 8.41
N VAL A 62 7.85 -20.88 9.68
CA VAL A 62 7.92 -19.93 10.80
C VAL A 62 9.13 -19.01 10.72
N ILE A 63 10.27 -19.53 10.28
CA ILE A 63 11.52 -18.76 10.11
C ILE A 63 11.38 -17.82 8.92
N GLU A 64 10.75 -18.28 7.85
CA GLU A 64 10.47 -17.49 6.64
C GLU A 64 9.54 -16.32 6.95
N THR A 65 8.42 -16.56 7.65
CA THR A 65 7.50 -15.50 8.08
C THR A 65 8.21 -14.46 8.94
N ARG A 66 9.05 -14.88 9.88
CA ARG A 66 9.79 -13.93 10.74
C ARG A 66 10.76 -13.07 9.93
N LYS A 67 11.56 -13.67 9.06
CA LYS A 67 12.49 -12.92 8.21
C LYS A 67 11.76 -11.93 7.31
N TRP A 68 10.63 -12.35 6.73
CA TRP A 68 9.82 -11.46 5.92
C TRP A 68 9.25 -10.30 6.75
N VAL A 69 8.75 -10.56 7.96
CA VAL A 69 8.28 -9.49 8.88
C VAL A 69 9.42 -8.57 9.32
N ASP A 70 10.65 -9.06 9.50
CA ASP A 70 11.81 -8.22 9.80
C ASP A 70 12.07 -7.21 8.66
N ASN A 71 11.93 -7.65 7.41
CA ASN A 71 12.05 -6.77 6.25
C ASN A 71 10.90 -5.74 6.19
N VAL A 72 9.66 -6.17 6.49
CA VAL A 72 8.51 -5.27 6.67
C VAL A 72 8.80 -4.21 7.74
N LEU A 73 9.32 -4.62 8.90
CA LEU A 73 9.65 -3.72 10.01
C LEU A 73 10.68 -2.67 9.59
N SER A 74 11.67 -3.03 8.79
CA SER A 74 12.70 -2.11 8.30
C SER A 74 12.14 -0.94 7.45
N VAL A 75 11.02 -1.18 6.75
CA VAL A 75 10.26 -0.16 6.03
C VAL A 75 9.31 0.56 6.99
N TRP A 76 8.67 -0.19 7.88
CA TRP A 76 7.63 0.30 8.79
C TRP A 76 8.15 1.32 9.80
N GLU A 77 9.34 1.10 10.38
CA GLU A 77 9.99 2.05 11.30
C GLU A 77 10.24 3.43 10.65
N LYS A 78 10.43 3.47 9.33
CA LYS A 78 10.65 4.71 8.60
C LYS A 78 9.34 5.48 8.33
N LEU A 79 8.18 4.88 8.61
CA LEU A 79 6.89 5.57 8.57
C LEU A 79 6.67 6.46 9.79
N GLU A 80 7.30 6.17 10.93
CA GLU A 80 7.08 6.94 12.18
C GLU A 80 7.31 8.44 12.01
N PRO A 81 8.43 8.90 11.41
CA PRO A 81 8.65 10.32 11.25
C PRO A 81 7.64 11.00 10.32
N LEU A 82 7.01 10.27 9.40
CA LEU A 82 5.98 10.82 8.50
C LEU A 82 4.66 11.04 9.26
N VAL A 83 4.34 10.15 10.19
CA VAL A 83 3.18 10.29 11.08
C VAL A 83 3.43 11.40 12.11
N ASP A 84 4.61 11.43 12.74
CA ASP A 84 4.97 12.44 13.74
C ASP A 84 4.96 13.87 13.17
N LYS A 85 5.34 14.02 11.88
CA LYS A 85 5.27 15.30 11.16
C LYS A 85 3.86 15.67 10.69
N GLY A 86 2.89 14.76 10.81
CA GLY A 86 1.52 14.97 10.32
C GLY A 86 1.36 14.86 8.80
N GLU A 87 2.33 14.29 8.08
CA GLU A 87 2.20 14.03 6.64
C GLU A 87 1.20 12.89 6.37
N ILE A 88 1.08 11.95 7.32
CA ILE A 88 0.17 10.81 7.24
C ILE A 88 -0.58 10.68 8.57
N SER A 89 -1.91 10.58 8.53
CA SER A 89 -2.70 10.41 9.76
C SER A 89 -2.78 8.96 10.24
N THR A 90 -2.84 7.99 9.33
CA THR A 90 -3.04 6.58 9.67
C THR A 90 -2.30 5.68 8.69
N VAL A 91 -1.63 4.66 9.21
CA VAL A 91 -0.89 3.67 8.41
C VAL A 91 -1.51 2.28 8.53
N GLY A 92 -1.38 1.51 7.46
CA GLY A 92 -1.90 0.16 7.34
C GLY A 92 -1.04 -0.74 6.46
N VAL A 93 -1.31 -2.03 6.57
CA VAL A 93 -0.77 -3.07 5.70
C VAL A 93 -1.87 -3.60 4.77
N ALA A 94 -1.48 -4.38 3.78
CA ALA A 94 -2.41 -5.14 2.95
C ALA A 94 -2.04 -6.61 2.98
N ASP A 95 -3.07 -7.46 3.03
CA ASP A 95 -2.98 -8.92 2.87
C ASP A 95 -2.17 -9.64 3.97
N PHE A 96 -2.19 -9.13 5.21
CA PHE A 96 -1.52 -9.82 6.32
C PHE A 96 -2.42 -10.90 6.91
N ASP A 97 -1.88 -12.09 7.11
CA ASP A 97 -2.54 -13.10 7.95
C ASP A 97 -2.40 -12.76 9.45
N LEU A 98 -3.02 -13.57 10.31
CA LEU A 98 -2.98 -13.37 11.75
C LEU A 98 -1.56 -13.39 12.33
N VAL A 99 -0.70 -14.28 11.84
CA VAL A 99 0.67 -14.46 12.35
C VAL A 99 1.53 -13.27 11.94
N GLN A 100 1.46 -12.87 10.67
CA GLN A 100 2.14 -11.71 10.13
C GLN A 100 1.69 -10.42 10.83
N LEU A 101 0.37 -10.20 10.94
CA LEU A 101 -0.19 -9.00 11.56
C LEU A 101 0.18 -8.91 13.04
N ARG A 102 0.13 -10.02 13.78
CA ARG A 102 0.53 -10.05 15.18
C ARG A 102 2.02 -9.76 15.34
N THR A 103 2.87 -10.40 14.53
CA THR A 103 4.32 -10.22 14.61
C THR A 103 4.72 -8.77 14.32
N LEU A 104 4.14 -8.17 13.27
CA LEU A 104 4.33 -6.75 12.98
C LEU A 104 3.80 -5.86 14.11
N TYR A 105 2.59 -6.13 14.60
CA TYR A 105 1.96 -5.34 15.65
C TYR A 105 2.80 -5.36 16.93
N ASP A 106 3.34 -6.49 17.33
CA ASP A 106 4.15 -6.63 18.53
C ASP A 106 5.52 -5.95 18.38
N GLY A 107 6.16 -6.08 17.21
CA GLY A 107 7.48 -5.50 16.92
C GLY A 107 7.48 -3.99 16.65
N ALA A 108 6.40 -3.45 16.06
CA ALA A 108 6.35 -2.05 15.66
C ALA A 108 5.99 -1.11 16.83
N LYS A 109 6.67 0.03 16.95
CA LYS A 109 6.27 1.10 17.87
C LYS A 109 5.05 1.86 17.32
N LEU A 110 5.08 2.27 16.05
CA LEU A 110 3.88 2.71 15.32
C LEU A 110 2.99 1.52 14.98
N LYS A 111 1.86 1.37 15.68
CA LYS A 111 0.95 0.23 15.44
C LYS A 111 0.21 0.35 14.10
N PRO A 112 0.13 -0.72 13.27
CA PRO A 112 -0.74 -0.73 12.11
C PRO A 112 -2.20 -0.59 12.56
N ARG A 113 -2.95 0.30 11.89
CA ARG A 113 -4.35 0.58 12.21
C ARG A 113 -5.31 0.10 11.14
N ILE A 114 -4.79 -0.40 10.03
CA ILE A 114 -5.56 -0.95 8.93
C ILE A 114 -4.86 -2.22 8.48
N ASP A 115 -5.65 -3.25 8.20
CA ASP A 115 -5.23 -4.36 7.36
C ASP A 115 -6.24 -4.47 6.20
N HIS A 116 -5.74 -4.19 4.98
CA HIS A 116 -6.54 -4.15 3.76
C HIS A 116 -6.47 -5.53 3.09
N PHE A 117 -7.43 -6.38 3.38
CA PHE A 117 -7.43 -7.81 3.05
C PHE A 117 -8.06 -8.10 1.67
N ASN A 118 -7.41 -8.91 0.86
CA ASN A 118 -7.90 -9.34 -0.44
C ASN A 118 -8.97 -10.41 -0.30
N ILE A 119 -10.13 -10.18 -0.94
CA ILE A 119 -11.25 -11.12 -0.98
C ILE A 119 -11.41 -11.78 -2.35
N ALA A 120 -10.43 -11.62 -3.25
CA ALA A 120 -10.39 -12.33 -4.52
C ALA A 120 -10.18 -13.84 -4.29
N GLY A 121 -11.29 -14.57 -4.15
CA GLY A 121 -11.31 -16.04 -4.01
C GLY A 121 -11.99 -16.58 -2.75
N CYS A 122 -12.29 -15.74 -1.75
CA CYS A 122 -12.98 -16.15 -0.52
C CYS A 122 -13.92 -15.05 -0.02
N CYS A 123 -15.11 -15.41 0.48
CA CYS A 123 -16.17 -14.45 0.79
C CYS A 123 -16.05 -13.79 2.18
N THR A 124 -15.12 -14.24 3.04
CA THR A 124 -15.05 -13.77 4.44
C THR A 124 -13.63 -13.77 4.98
N VAL A 125 -13.28 -12.70 5.69
CA VAL A 125 -12.04 -12.62 6.48
C VAL A 125 -12.07 -13.68 7.60
N PRO A 126 -10.96 -14.39 7.91
CA PRO A 126 -10.91 -15.36 9.01
C PRO A 126 -11.38 -14.78 10.37
N LYS A 127 -12.10 -15.57 11.18
CA LYS A 127 -12.72 -15.09 12.43
C LYS A 127 -11.70 -14.67 13.48
N ASP A 128 -10.62 -15.43 13.60
CA ASP A 128 -9.49 -15.16 14.48
C ASP A 128 -8.78 -13.85 14.12
N LEU A 129 -8.61 -13.57 12.82
CA LEU A 129 -8.12 -12.28 12.34
C LEU A 129 -9.09 -11.14 12.68
N GLN A 130 -10.40 -11.34 12.52
CA GLN A 130 -11.41 -10.35 12.91
C GLN A 130 -11.41 -10.06 14.42
N GLU A 131 -11.28 -11.08 15.25
CA GLU A 131 -11.22 -10.95 16.70
C GLU A 131 -9.95 -10.21 17.14
N TYR A 132 -8.80 -10.58 16.56
CA TYR A 132 -7.53 -9.92 16.82
C TYR A 132 -7.55 -8.45 16.40
N ALA A 133 -8.03 -8.16 15.19
CA ALA A 133 -8.11 -6.80 14.68
C ALA A 133 -9.04 -5.93 15.54
N ARG A 134 -10.21 -6.45 15.92
CA ARG A 134 -11.14 -5.76 16.82
C ARG A 134 -10.52 -5.48 18.19
N ALA A 135 -9.82 -6.45 18.77
CA ALA A 135 -9.21 -6.30 20.10
C ALA A 135 -8.08 -5.26 20.13
N ASN A 136 -7.42 -5.02 19.00
CA ASN A 136 -6.25 -4.14 18.88
C ASN A 136 -6.53 -2.80 18.17
N ASP A 137 -7.81 -2.49 17.92
CA ASP A 137 -8.24 -1.30 17.17
C ASP A 137 -7.58 -1.20 15.79
N ILE A 138 -7.70 -2.29 15.03
CA ILE A 138 -7.24 -2.43 13.65
C ILE A 138 -8.48 -2.53 12.76
N GLN A 139 -8.59 -1.63 11.79
CA GLN A 139 -9.66 -1.62 10.81
C GLN A 139 -9.38 -2.65 9.71
N LEU A 140 -10.25 -3.65 9.60
CA LEU A 140 -10.25 -4.55 8.44
C LEU A 140 -11.02 -3.92 7.29
N LEU A 141 -10.33 -3.69 6.18
CA LEU A 141 -10.91 -3.24 4.91
C LEU A 141 -10.79 -4.37 3.89
N THR A 142 -11.63 -4.37 2.86
CA THR A 142 -11.54 -5.36 1.77
C THR A 142 -11.13 -4.71 0.45
N HIS A 143 -10.34 -5.41 -0.37
CA HIS A 143 -10.10 -5.03 -1.77
C HIS A 143 -10.14 -6.23 -2.71
N ASN A 144 -10.10 -5.90 -3.99
CA ASN A 144 -9.97 -6.82 -5.13
C ASN A 144 -8.83 -6.37 -6.06
N ASP A 145 -7.82 -5.68 -5.52
CA ASP A 145 -6.59 -5.37 -6.26
C ASP A 145 -5.97 -6.66 -6.84
N PRO A 146 -5.47 -6.64 -8.09
CA PRO A 146 -4.68 -7.74 -8.64
C PRO A 146 -3.46 -8.03 -7.77
N ASN A 147 -3.13 -9.31 -7.59
CA ASN A 147 -1.89 -9.75 -6.95
C ASN A 147 -1.17 -10.74 -7.88
N PRO A 148 0.08 -10.49 -8.30
CA PRO A 148 0.87 -9.26 -8.08
C PRO A 148 0.29 -8.04 -8.82
N PHE A 149 0.43 -6.85 -8.23
CA PHE A 149 -0.08 -5.60 -8.79
C PHE A 149 0.95 -4.97 -9.74
N ILE A 150 0.63 -4.91 -11.04
CA ILE A 150 1.47 -4.37 -12.14
C ILE A 150 2.89 -4.95 -12.10
N THR A 151 3.07 -6.16 -12.65
CA THR A 151 4.40 -6.77 -12.81
C THR A 151 5.13 -6.23 -14.05
N ALA A 152 6.43 -6.52 -14.13
CA ALA A 152 7.19 -6.31 -15.36
C ALA A 152 6.54 -7.05 -16.56
N ASP A 153 5.87 -8.18 -16.34
CA ASP A 153 5.13 -8.90 -17.37
C ASP A 153 3.80 -8.22 -17.71
N SER A 154 3.02 -7.78 -16.72
CA SER A 154 1.80 -7.00 -16.96
C SER A 154 2.08 -5.71 -17.73
N LEU A 155 3.26 -5.13 -17.54
CA LEU A 155 3.71 -4.00 -18.34
C LEU A 155 3.96 -4.38 -19.79
N LYS A 156 4.58 -5.53 -20.09
CA LYS A 156 4.77 -5.97 -21.49
C LYS A 156 3.44 -5.97 -22.25
N ASP A 157 2.35 -6.38 -21.62
CA ASP A 157 1.02 -6.37 -22.22
C ASP A 157 0.51 -4.94 -22.51
N ILE A 158 0.77 -3.99 -21.61
CA ILE A 158 0.51 -2.55 -21.84
C ILE A 158 1.38 -2.02 -22.98
N CYS A 159 2.65 -2.45 -23.04
CA CYS A 159 3.65 -2.00 -23.99
C CYS A 159 3.42 -2.55 -25.41
N ASN A 160 2.86 -3.75 -25.51
CA ASN A 160 2.48 -4.40 -26.78
C ASN A 160 1.14 -3.90 -27.32
N ASN A 161 0.54 -2.89 -26.69
CA ASN A 161 -0.68 -2.26 -27.18
C ASN A 161 -0.36 -1.47 -28.46
N GLU A 162 -0.91 -1.92 -29.60
CA GLU A 162 -0.72 -1.31 -30.92
C GLU A 162 -1.02 0.21 -30.95
N LYS A 163 -1.86 0.69 -30.02
CA LYS A 163 -2.26 2.09 -29.93
C LYS A 163 -1.22 2.97 -29.22
N TYR A 164 -0.40 2.39 -28.35
CA TYR A 164 0.59 3.10 -27.53
C TYR A 164 1.86 2.26 -27.36
N PRO A 165 2.75 2.23 -28.37
CA PRO A 165 4.03 1.53 -28.30
C PRO A 165 4.98 2.30 -27.36
N LEU A 166 4.71 2.20 -26.05
CA LEU A 166 5.33 3.04 -25.04
C LEU A 166 6.65 2.47 -24.50
N CYS A 167 6.93 1.18 -24.67
CA CYS A 167 8.04 0.57 -23.97
C CYS A 167 9.01 -0.17 -24.89
N ASP A 168 10.26 0.25 -24.81
CA ASP A 168 11.41 -0.59 -25.06
C ASP A 168 11.67 -1.44 -23.80
N ASN A 169 12.24 -2.65 -23.92
CA ASN A 169 12.60 -3.55 -22.80
C ASN A 169 13.64 -2.95 -21.81
N LYS A 170 13.97 -1.67 -22.02
CA LYS A 170 14.86 -0.82 -21.25
C LYS A 170 14.28 -0.32 -19.95
N PHE A 171 12.98 -0.48 -19.67
CA PHE A 171 12.39 0.02 -18.41
C PHE A 171 11.97 -1.13 -17.49
N LYS A 172 12.08 -0.92 -16.18
CA LYS A 172 11.54 -1.79 -15.13
C LYS A 172 10.60 -0.96 -14.23
N PRO A 173 9.45 -1.50 -13.80
CA PRO A 173 8.67 -0.86 -12.75
C PRO A 173 9.46 -0.89 -11.44
N THR A 174 9.38 0.18 -10.67
CA THR A 174 9.96 0.25 -9.33
C THR A 174 8.88 0.22 -8.27
N TRP A 175 7.83 1.00 -8.43
CA TRP A 175 6.67 0.96 -7.56
C TRP A 175 5.43 1.31 -8.36
N SER A 176 4.30 0.88 -7.81
CA SER A 176 3.00 1.33 -8.28
C SER A 176 2.13 1.70 -7.08
N SER A 177 1.15 2.55 -7.31
CA SER A 177 0.24 2.96 -6.27
C SER A 177 -1.13 3.29 -6.84
N ARG A 178 -2.13 3.29 -5.97
CA ARG A 178 -3.44 3.86 -6.25
C ARG A 178 -3.83 4.80 -5.14
N TYR A 179 -4.51 5.88 -5.50
CA TYR A 179 -5.10 6.78 -4.53
C TYR A 179 -6.61 6.92 -4.75
N THR A 180 -7.31 7.26 -3.68
CA THR A 180 -8.71 7.68 -3.71
C THR A 180 -8.89 8.93 -2.86
N VAL A 181 -9.75 9.84 -3.32
CA VAL A 181 -10.12 11.07 -2.63
C VAL A 181 -11.61 10.99 -2.33
N TRP A 182 -11.94 10.77 -1.07
CA TRP A 182 -13.31 10.71 -0.58
C TRP A 182 -13.72 12.02 0.08
N VAL A 183 -14.93 12.51 -0.21
CA VAL A 183 -15.51 13.70 0.44
C VAL A 183 -16.50 13.21 1.49
N ARG A 184 -16.12 13.31 2.77
CA ARG A 184 -16.85 12.68 3.89
C ARG A 184 -18.28 13.21 4.00
N GLY A 185 -18.46 14.53 4.03
CA GLY A 185 -19.74 15.20 4.21
C GLY A 185 -20.75 14.98 3.07
N ARG A 186 -20.29 14.43 1.94
CA ARG A 186 -21.15 14.12 0.78
C ARG A 186 -21.18 12.64 0.43
N SER A 187 -20.34 11.83 1.08
CA SER A 187 -20.20 10.40 0.79
C SER A 187 -19.96 10.08 -0.68
N ILE A 188 -19.10 10.88 -1.33
CA ILE A 188 -18.73 10.70 -2.75
C ILE A 188 -17.23 10.50 -2.91
N ILE A 189 -16.86 9.79 -3.97
CA ILE A 189 -15.48 9.75 -4.47
C ILE A 189 -15.30 10.95 -5.40
N ALA A 190 -14.50 11.94 -4.97
CA ALA A 190 -14.14 13.05 -5.82
C ALA A 190 -13.08 12.66 -6.86
N GLY A 191 -12.23 11.66 -6.55
CA GLY A 191 -11.26 11.15 -7.51
C GLY A 191 -10.62 9.84 -7.11
N LYS A 192 -10.06 9.19 -8.12
CA LYS A 192 -9.32 7.94 -8.03
C LYS A 192 -8.26 7.96 -9.13
N GLY A 193 -7.06 7.51 -8.80
CA GLY A 193 -5.97 7.45 -9.77
C GLY A 193 -5.01 6.31 -9.47
N TYR A 194 -4.20 6.00 -10.47
CA TYR A 194 -3.10 5.04 -10.40
C TYR A 194 -1.82 5.76 -10.81
N MET A 195 -0.72 5.44 -10.15
CA MET A 195 0.61 5.95 -10.49
C MET A 195 1.58 4.78 -10.58
N VAL A 196 2.52 4.86 -11.52
CA VAL A 196 3.56 3.86 -11.74
C VAL A 196 4.85 4.60 -12.03
N GLN A 197 5.93 4.22 -11.35
CA GLN A 197 7.28 4.69 -11.66
C GLN A 197 8.03 3.63 -12.46
N PHE A 198 8.82 4.12 -13.41
CA PHE A 198 9.69 3.31 -14.24
C PHE A 198 11.13 3.78 -14.09
N GLU A 199 12.05 2.85 -13.92
CA GLU A 199 13.48 3.09 -14.04
C GLU A 199 14.01 2.54 -15.35
N ARG A 200 14.92 3.27 -15.96
CA ARG A 200 15.69 2.78 -17.11
C ARG A 200 16.80 1.84 -16.61
N LYS A 201 16.88 0.65 -17.22
CA LYS A 201 17.96 -0.33 -17.06
C LYS A 201 19.28 0.19 -17.63
#